data_AF-A0A146B2C4-F1
#
_entry.id   AF-A0A146B2C4-F1
#
_cell.length_a   1.000
_cell.length_b   1.000
_cell.length_c   1.000
_cell.angle_alpha   90.00
_cell.angle_beta   90.00
_cell.angle_gamma   90.00
#
_symmetry.space_group_name_H-M   'P 1'
#
loop_
_entity.id
_entity.type
_entity.pdbx_description
1 polymer ?
#
loop_
_entity_poly.entity_id
_entity_poly.type
_entity_poly.pdbx_seq_one_letter_code
_entity_poly.pdbx_strand_id
1 'polypeptide(L)'
;CILYDSQAKTYRLVPVSESKFVDLKRFRVMGYARASDDGTTPAPEPRIPRPPNAWIIYRSHKSKEIRKKVPHVTAGYISTLVSQMWKQETCAIRLLYNDKAIEAQKIHKAMYPNY
;
A
#
# COMPACT_ATOMS: atom_id res chain seq x y z
N CYS A 1 -11.47 -2.44 23.01
CA CYS A 1 -11.76 -3.79 23.57
C CYS A 1 -11.23 -4.86 22.62
N ILE A 2 -10.56 -5.86 23.18
CA ILE A 2 -10.18 -7.08 22.47
C ILE A 2 -11.29 -8.10 22.72
N LEU A 3 -11.96 -8.52 21.66
CA LEU A 3 -13.05 -9.49 21.69
C LEU A 3 -12.62 -10.78 21.01
N TYR A 4 -12.98 -11.91 21.59
CA TYR A 4 -12.83 -13.23 20.97
C TYR A 4 -14.17 -13.67 20.40
N ASP A 5 -14.21 -13.92 19.09
CA ASP A 5 -15.37 -14.48 18.38
C ASP A 5 -15.34 -16.02 18.50
N SER A 6 -16.27 -16.59 19.28
CA SER A 6 -16.30 -18.02 19.54
C SER A 6 -16.65 -18.86 18.30
N GLN A 7 -17.38 -18.26 17.35
CA GLN A 7 -17.82 -18.89 16.11
C GLN A 7 -16.70 -18.86 15.06
N ALA A 8 -16.06 -17.70 14.89
CA ALA A 8 -14.98 -17.53 13.91
C ALA A 8 -13.60 -17.95 14.45
N LYS A 9 -13.49 -18.27 15.75
CA LYS A 9 -12.22 -18.58 16.44
C LYS A 9 -11.13 -17.52 16.25
N THR A 10 -11.54 -16.25 16.11
CA THR A 10 -10.66 -15.11 15.81
C THR A 10 -10.83 -13.97 16.83
N TYR A 11 -9.82 -13.11 16.92
CA TYR A 11 -9.86 -11.91 17.76
C TYR A 11 -10.24 -10.69 16.94
N ARG A 12 -11.04 -9.80 17.53
CA ARG A 12 -11.44 -8.51 16.93
C ARG A 12 -11.12 -7.37 17.88
N LEU A 13 -10.63 -6.27 17.32
CA LEU A 13 -10.45 -5.01 18.02
C LEU A 13 -11.67 -4.13 17.73
N VAL A 14 -12.37 -3.74 18.79
CA VAL A 14 -13.56 -2.90 18.71
C VAL A 14 -13.38 -1.71 19.65
N PRO A 15 -13.76 -0.48 19.26
CA PRO A 15 -13.76 0.68 20.16
C PRO A 15 -14.52 0.38 21.47
N VAL A 16 -14.03 0.91 22.59
CA VAL A 16 -14.65 0.69 23.91
C VAL A 16 -16.06 1.28 23.99
N SER A 17 -16.35 2.32 23.20
CA SER A 17 -17.69 2.90 23.03
C SER A 17 -18.70 1.91 22.45
N GLU A 18 -18.27 1.03 21.56
CA GLU A 18 -19.14 0.07 20.86
C GLU A 18 -19.24 -1.28 21.58
N SER A 19 -18.41 -1.54 22.60
CA SER A 19 -18.44 -2.81 23.33
C SER A 19 -19.71 -3.01 24.20
N LYS A 20 -20.61 -2.02 24.28
CA LYS A 20 -21.91 -2.18 24.93
C LYS A 20 -22.95 -2.86 24.02
N PHE A 21 -22.68 -2.96 22.72
CA PHE A 21 -23.60 -3.52 21.71
C PHE A 21 -23.19 -4.89 21.18
N VAL A 22 -22.14 -5.51 21.74
CA VAL A 22 -21.68 -6.82 21.28
C VAL A 22 -22.46 -7.94 21.97
N ASP A 23 -22.97 -8.87 21.17
CA ASP A 23 -23.65 -10.08 21.66
C ASP A 23 -22.68 -10.92 22.49
N LEU A 24 -22.90 -10.93 23.81
CA LEU A 24 -22.06 -11.62 24.80
C LEU A 24 -22.12 -13.15 24.68
N LYS A 25 -23.10 -13.71 23.95
CA LYS A 25 -23.12 -15.16 23.66
C LYS A 25 -22.09 -15.55 22.60
N ARG A 26 -21.82 -14.64 21.65
CA ARG A 26 -20.88 -14.86 20.54
C ARG A 26 -19.49 -14.32 20.84
N PHE A 27 -19.41 -13.15 21.46
CA PHE A 27 -18.16 -12.44 21.69
C PHE A 27 -17.80 -12.44 23.16
N ARG A 28 -16.63 -13.01 23.49
CA ARG A 28 -16.05 -12.93 24.83
C ARG A 28 -15.08 -11.76 24.90
N VAL A 29 -15.28 -10.83 25.84
CA VAL A 29 -14.31 -9.76 26.10
C VAL A 29 -13.07 -10.37 26.74
N MET A 30 -11.93 -10.31 26.06
CA MET A 30 -10.65 -10.83 26.55
C MET A 30 -9.83 -9.77 27.27
N GLY A 31 -10.05 -8.50 26.95
CA GLY A 31 -9.37 -7.39 27.62
C GLY A 31 -9.56 -6.05 26.93
N TYR A 32 -8.89 -5.03 27.45
CA TYR A 32 -8.91 -3.68 26.91
C TYR A 32 -7.49 -3.34 26.43
N ALA A 33 -7.30 -3.24 25.13
CA ALA A 33 -6.08 -2.64 24.59
C ALA A 33 -6.09 -1.15 24.96
N ARG A 34 -5.13 -0.72 25.78
CA ARG A 34 -4.80 0.70 25.93
C ARG A 34 -3.89 1.05 24.77
N ALA A 35 -4.28 2.03 23.97
CA ALA A 35 -3.29 2.75 23.17
C ALA A 35 -2.39 3.48 24.18
N SER A 36 -1.10 3.20 24.15
CA SER A 36 -0.13 4.03 24.84
C SER A 36 -0.20 5.39 24.17
N ASP A 37 -0.68 6.41 24.88
CA ASP A 37 -0.63 7.82 24.46
C ASP A 37 0.79 8.39 24.60
N ASP A 38 1.81 7.54 24.50
CA ASP A 38 3.17 8.01 24.33
C ASP A 38 3.29 8.41 22.85
N GLY A 39 2.84 9.64 22.57
CA GLY A 39 2.87 10.31 21.27
C GLY A 39 4.28 10.50 20.70
N THR A 40 5.27 9.79 21.23
CA THR A 40 6.64 9.73 20.71
C THR A 40 6.79 8.49 19.83
N THR A 41 6.06 8.43 18.71
CA THR A 41 6.61 7.68 17.58
C THR A 41 7.66 8.60 16.97
N PRO A 42 8.98 8.33 17.10
CA PRO A 42 9.96 9.14 16.40
C PRO A 42 9.58 9.14 14.92
N ALA A 43 9.44 10.33 14.35
CA ALA A 43 9.15 10.47 12.93
C ALA A 43 10.12 9.56 12.18
N PRO A 44 9.63 8.69 11.28
CA PRO A 44 10.51 7.76 10.59
C PRO A 44 11.59 8.59 9.90
N GLU A 45 12.86 8.28 10.21
CA GLU A 45 13.98 8.99 9.58
C GLU A 45 13.78 9.04 8.07
N PRO A 46 14.12 10.16 7.41
CA PRO A 46 13.88 10.34 5.98
C PRO A 46 14.63 9.28 5.19
N ARG A 47 13.92 8.20 4.83
CA ARG A 47 14.46 7.10 4.04
C ARG A 47 14.55 7.53 2.59
N ILE A 48 15.75 7.42 2.02
CA ILE A 48 15.96 7.63 0.60
C ILE A 48 15.09 6.63 -0.18
N PRO A 49 14.15 7.10 -1.03
CA PRO A 49 13.24 6.23 -1.77
C PRO A 49 14.00 5.49 -2.88
N ARG A 50 13.67 4.21 -3.07
CA ARG A 50 14.30 3.38 -4.10
C ARG A 50 14.07 3.96 -5.50
N PRO A 51 15.04 3.84 -6.42
CA PRO A 51 14.81 4.23 -7.80
C PRO A 51 13.67 3.41 -8.42
N PRO A 52 12.76 4.04 -9.19
CA PRO A 52 11.63 3.36 -9.79
C PRO A 52 12.09 2.40 -10.91
N ASN A 53 11.57 1.17 -10.89
CA ASN A 53 11.77 0.22 -11.99
C ASN A 53 10.86 0.53 -13.20
N ALA A 54 11.06 -0.20 -14.31
CA ALA A 54 10.32 0.02 -15.55
C ALA A 54 8.80 -0.03 -15.38
N TRP A 55 8.31 -1.00 -14.60
CA TRP A 55 6.87 -1.16 -14.36
C TRP A 55 6.29 -0.01 -13.51
N ILE A 56 7.03 0.47 -12.50
CA ILE A 56 6.60 1.62 -11.67
C ILE A 56 6.46 2.88 -12.54
N ILE A 57 7.41 3.12 -13.45
CA ILE A 57 7.36 4.26 -14.38
C ILE A 57 6.16 4.12 -15.32
N TYR A 58 5.98 2.93 -15.92
CA TYR A 58 4.84 2.63 -16.80
C TYR A 58 3.49 2.80 -16.08
N ARG A 59 3.34 2.23 -14.89
CA ARG A 59 2.12 2.32 -14.08
C ARG A 59 1.81 3.76 -13.70
N SER A 60 2.82 4.54 -13.32
CA SER A 60 2.62 5.96 -12.99
C SER A 60 2.02 6.71 -14.17
N HIS A 61 2.53 6.48 -15.39
CA HIS A 61 2.01 7.09 -16.60
C HIS A 61 0.57 6.63 -16.92
N LYS A 62 0.32 5.32 -16.98
CA LYS A 62 -1.02 4.78 -17.29
C LYS A 62 -2.05 5.14 -16.21
N SER A 63 -1.64 5.22 -14.96
CA SER A 63 -2.51 5.60 -13.85
C SER A 63 -3.04 7.03 -13.97
N LYS A 64 -2.24 7.97 -14.51
CA LYS A 64 -2.71 9.33 -14.83
C LYS A 64 -3.76 9.30 -15.94
N GLU A 65 -3.53 8.53 -16.99
CA GLU A 65 -4.46 8.39 -18.11
C GLU A 65 -5.79 7.73 -17.70
N ILE A 66 -5.73 6.69 -16.86
CA ILE A 66 -6.95 6.01 -16.36
C ILE A 66 -7.76 6.93 -15.46
N ARG A 67 -7.12 7.67 -14.54
CA ARG A 67 -7.83 8.60 -13.65
C ARG A 67 -8.50 9.76 -14.38
N LYS A 68 -7.96 10.18 -15.53
CA LYS A 68 -8.62 11.18 -16.39
C LYS A 68 -9.90 10.64 -17.01
N LYS A 69 -9.92 9.36 -17.39
CA LYS A 69 -11.09 8.72 -18.02
C LYS A 69 -12.14 8.27 -17.01
N VAL A 70 -11.69 7.79 -15.85
CA VAL A 70 -12.55 7.28 -14.78
C VAL A 70 -12.17 7.98 -13.48
N PRO A 71 -12.88 9.06 -13.11
CA PRO A 71 -12.74 9.69 -11.80
C PRO A 71 -13.03 8.68 -10.69
N HIS A 72 -12.38 8.82 -9.53
CA HIS A 72 -12.57 7.96 -8.34
C HIS A 72 -12.18 6.48 -8.48
N VAL A 73 -11.44 6.10 -9.53
CA VAL A 73 -10.96 4.72 -9.65
C VAL A 73 -9.98 4.35 -8.53
N THR A 74 -10.14 3.15 -7.96
CA THR A 74 -9.27 2.69 -6.86
C THR A 74 -7.88 2.32 -7.37
N ALA A 75 -6.86 2.56 -6.54
CA ALA A 75 -5.48 2.22 -6.89
C ALA A 75 -5.28 0.71 -7.12
N GLY A 76 -6.05 -0.14 -6.41
CA GLY A 76 -6.06 -1.59 -6.61
C GLY A 76 -6.53 -1.99 -8.00
N TYR A 77 -7.65 -1.42 -8.46
CA TYR A 77 -8.16 -1.66 -9.81
C TYR A 77 -7.17 -1.22 -10.88
N ILE A 78 -6.57 -0.03 -10.74
CA ILE A 78 -5.55 0.46 -11.68
C ILE A 78 -4.36 -0.51 -11.74
N SER A 79 -3.88 -1.00 -10.59
CA SER A 79 -2.75 -1.95 -10.55
C SER A 79 -3.07 -3.23 -11.31
N THR A 80 -4.26 -3.80 -11.12
CA THR A 80 -4.69 -5.01 -11.81
C THR A 80 -4.75 -4.80 -13.32
N LEU A 81 -5.42 -3.72 -13.75
CA LEU A 81 -5.56 -3.39 -15.18
C LEU A 81 -4.20 -3.14 -15.84
N VAL A 82 -3.36 -2.30 -15.23
CA VAL A 82 -2.02 -1.97 -15.77
C VAL A 82 -1.12 -3.20 -15.83
N SER A 83 -1.25 -4.13 -14.88
CA SER A 83 -0.48 -5.39 -14.91
C SER A 83 -0.85 -6.27 -16.10
N GLN A 84 -2.14 -6.30 -16.47
CA GLN A 84 -2.60 -6.99 -17.68
C GLN A 84 -2.08 -6.29 -18.93
N MET A 85 -2.19 -4.96 -18.99
CA MET A 85 -1.67 -4.16 -20.11
C MET A 85 -0.16 -4.39 -20.31
N TRP A 86 0.63 -4.38 -19.24
CA TRP A 86 2.08 -4.58 -19.30
C TRP A 86 2.48 -5.95 -19.86
N LYS A 87 1.70 -7.00 -19.60
CA LYS A 87 1.94 -8.34 -20.15
C LYS A 87 1.68 -8.40 -21.66
N GLN A 88 0.72 -7.62 -22.14
CA GLN A 88 0.31 -7.56 -23.56
C GLN A 88 1.09 -6.50 -24.36
N GLU A 89 1.79 -5.60 -23.67
CA GLU A 89 2.52 -4.50 -24.27
C GLU A 89 3.68 -5.00 -25.14
N THR A 90 3.97 -4.27 -26.21
CA THR A 90 5.02 -4.64 -27.17
C THR A 90 6.42 -4.64 -26.55
N CYS A 91 7.32 -5.45 -27.12
CA CYS A 91 8.72 -5.50 -26.69
C CYS A 91 9.40 -4.13 -26.74
N ALA A 92 9.14 -3.34 -27.80
CA ALA A 92 9.69 -2.01 -27.97
C ALA A 92 9.32 -1.06 -26.82
N ILE A 93 8.06 -1.08 -26.37
CA ILE A 93 7.63 -0.27 -25.24
C ILE A 93 8.26 -0.77 -23.94
N ARG A 94 8.31 -2.09 -23.72
CA ARG A 94 8.97 -2.65 -22.54
C ARG A 94 10.45 -2.25 -22.47
N LEU A 95 11.14 -2.23 -23.61
CA LEU A 95 12.53 -1.76 -23.71
C LEU A 95 12.64 -0.27 -23.38
N LEU A 96 11.78 0.58 -23.95
CA LEU A 96 11.75 2.02 -23.66
C LEU A 96 11.61 2.30 -22.15
N TYR A 97 10.74 1.59 -21.44
CA TYR A 97 10.59 1.77 -20.00
C TYR A 97 11.74 1.13 -19.20
N ASN A 98 12.41 0.12 -19.75
CA ASN A 98 13.63 -0.43 -19.16
C ASN A 98 14.77 0.58 -19.23
N ASP A 99 14.96 1.25 -20.37
CA ASP A 99 15.98 2.29 -20.54
C ASP A 99 15.75 3.44 -19.54
N LYS A 100 14.49 3.89 -19.39
CA LYS A 100 14.12 4.88 -18.37
C LYS A 100 14.42 4.43 -16.94
N ALA A 101 14.24 3.15 -16.64
CA ALA A 101 14.56 2.60 -15.33
C ALA A 101 16.07 2.57 -15.07
N ILE A 102 16.87 2.25 -16.10
CA ILE A 102 18.33 2.30 -16.04
C ILE A 102 18.80 3.74 -15.81
N GLU A 103 18.22 4.71 -16.51
CA GLU A 103 18.51 6.14 -16.28
C GLU A 103 18.15 6.57 -14.86
N ALA A 104 16.97 6.18 -14.36
CA ALA A 104 16.56 6.50 -13.00
C ALA A 104 17.51 5.90 -11.95
N GLN A 105 18.01 4.68 -12.17
CA GLN A 105 19.03 4.06 -11.32
C GLN A 105 20.37 4.81 -11.38
N LYS A 106 20.81 5.21 -12.59
CA LYS A 106 22.04 6.00 -12.76
C LYS A 106 21.95 7.34 -12.02
N ILE A 107 20.83 8.06 -12.16
CA ILE A 107 20.58 9.32 -11.46
C ILE A 107 20.58 9.11 -9.95
N HIS A 108 19.90 8.06 -9.46
CA HIS A 108 19.88 7.75 -8.03
C HIS A 108 21.28 7.44 -7.48
N LYS A 109 22.09 6.67 -8.22
CA LYS A 109 23.47 6.35 -7.84
C LYS A 109 24.37 7.59 -7.82
N ALA A 110 24.15 8.53 -8.74
CA ALA A 110 24.89 9.80 -8.78
C ALA A 110 24.46 10.75 -7.65
N MET A 111 23.17 10.79 -7.32
CA MET A 111 22.61 11.65 -6.26
C MET A 111 22.92 11.12 -4.87
N TYR A 112 22.97 9.79 -4.71
CA TYR A 112 23.25 9.11 -3.46
C TYR A 112 24.40 8.11 -3.65
N PRO A 113 25.66 8.59 -3.75
CA PRO A 113 26.82 7.74 -3.97
C PRO A 113 27.11 6.78 -2.79
N ASN A 114 26.58 7.11 -1.60
CA ASN A 114 26.71 6.32 -0.37
C ASN A 114 25.45 5.48 -0.05
N TYR A 115 24.54 5.29 -1.02
CA TYR A 115 23.34 4.46 -0.89
C TYR A 115 23.59 3.01 -1.34
#